data_AF-A0AAE3M4E9-F1
#
_entry.id   AF-A0AAE3M4E9-F1
#
_cell.length_a   1.000
_cell.length_b   1.000
_cell.length_c   1.000
_cell.angle_alpha   90.00
_cell.angle_beta   90.00
_cell.angle_gamma   90.00
#
_symmetry.space_group_name_H-M   'P 1'
#
loop_
_entity.id
_entity.type
_entity.pdbx_description
1 polymer ?
#
loop_
_entity_poly.entity_id
_entity_poly.type
_entity_poly.pdbx_seq_one_letter_code
_entity_poly.pdbx_strand_id
1 'polypeptide(L)'
;MKRLLLYILLPVLAAGIFFGCENLEDTYSDYTGDGPIRYLAKCVNLEANAKWESVELSWENNQDLERDSIYIVWQDDSSTRDTLVDKNSTSCVIENLENFDYFFSVSSVSFDEENNMDGQSLETTIYARPFSLEHESLSTFTQVVIKQFKVGDDNLFLFFDNWKDNLLTAEIGYYKIGETDETRLQLEKVNLGTETAPDFWPNGQKELLLENVDFAKDIIIYRTGSVDQIEDPDFQVVFPDIKLNLNVLVFNSDFAAQVQDYLNVSQLTASTIADVEVLEFDQNIASMEDILYFPNLKEVYFGKNRYMTSTYAYYASEQSVLSEKERSLAALNIAHDKLQLDVHQYNSHYFASYEAPVWFIKEGNPVIPEVNLLENTASWSYTVTPADEAGYDSQLANLFDNQANTDWTPLRISSIRVHAIEIDMKEDVDIRGFKIVQSSSLGYYSMLIPNMIEIEIASDGGEWRRATYQEEVPIGDSQGETTIVYLDKDKQTQKARRIRFYVTDKDYYSSSYGTALADFMVIQ
;
A
#
# COMPACT_ATOMS: atom_id res chain seq x y z
N MET A 1 -8.35 -116.95 -9.76
CA MET A 1 -8.21 -115.49 -9.57
C MET A 1 -7.31 -115.00 -10.71
N LYS A 2 -7.79 -114.35 -11.75
CA LYS A 2 -8.33 -112.99 -11.73
C LYS A 2 -9.28 -112.83 -12.94
N ARG A 3 -10.57 -112.92 -12.67
CA ARG A 3 -11.71 -112.64 -13.57
C ARG A 3 -12.66 -111.77 -12.74
N LEU A 4 -13.36 -110.85 -13.42
CA LEU A 4 -14.27 -109.80 -12.93
C LEU A 4 -13.65 -108.41 -12.70
N LEU A 5 -14.37 -107.41 -13.25
CA LEU A 5 -14.14 -105.97 -13.32
C LEU A 5 -13.37 -105.47 -14.56
N LEU A 6 -13.50 -106.25 -15.64
CA LEU A 6 -13.91 -105.74 -16.96
C LEU A 6 -15.43 -105.45 -16.88
N TYR A 7 -15.93 -104.42 -17.57
CA TYR A 7 -17.32 -103.90 -17.63
C TYR A 7 -17.65 -102.78 -16.60
N ILE A 8 -18.16 -101.67 -17.14
CA ILE A 8 -18.48 -100.37 -16.49
C ILE A 8 -17.20 -99.52 -16.32
N LEU A 9 -16.69 -98.79 -17.31
CA LEU A 9 -17.35 -97.66 -17.98
C LEU A 9 -16.58 -97.31 -19.28
N LEU A 10 -16.37 -98.33 -20.11
CA LEU A 10 -15.88 -98.19 -21.48
C LEU A 10 -17.06 -98.37 -22.45
N PRO A 11 -17.98 -97.37 -22.55
CA PRO A 11 -18.45 -96.99 -23.87
C PRO A 11 -18.88 -95.51 -23.93
N VAL A 12 -17.97 -94.57 -24.17
CA VAL A 12 -18.31 -93.29 -24.85
C VAL A 12 -17.22 -92.92 -25.87
N LEU A 13 -16.54 -93.94 -26.39
CA LEU A 13 -15.53 -93.82 -27.45
C LEU A 13 -16.05 -94.49 -28.73
N ALA A 14 -17.27 -94.13 -29.18
CA ALA A 14 -17.84 -94.58 -30.46
C ALA A 14 -19.12 -93.79 -30.87
N ALA A 15 -19.13 -92.46 -30.72
CA ALA A 15 -20.17 -91.61 -31.31
C ALA A 15 -19.64 -90.25 -31.78
N GLY A 16 -18.36 -90.21 -32.18
CA GLY A 16 -17.85 -89.10 -32.99
C GLY A 16 -18.13 -89.42 -34.46
N ILE A 17 -18.77 -88.48 -35.16
CA ILE A 17 -18.57 -88.05 -36.58
C ILE A 17 -19.91 -87.57 -37.21
N PHE A 18 -20.01 -86.24 -37.42
CA PHE A 18 -20.89 -85.40 -38.29
C PHE A 18 -22.42 -85.48 -38.10
N PHE A 19 -23.22 -84.41 -37.95
CA PHE A 19 -23.30 -83.04 -38.50
C PHE A 19 -23.92 -82.11 -37.43
N GLY A 20 -23.72 -80.80 -37.35
CA GLY A 20 -22.99 -79.84 -38.17
C GLY A 20 -22.83 -78.53 -37.40
N CYS A 21 -21.88 -77.69 -37.84
CA CYS A 21 -21.72 -76.32 -37.39
C CYS A 21 -23.03 -75.54 -37.57
N GLU A 22 -23.52 -74.94 -36.50
CA GLU A 22 -24.04 -73.58 -36.59
C GLU A 22 -23.02 -72.71 -35.87
N ASN A 23 -22.40 -71.81 -36.62
CA ASN A 23 -21.53 -70.78 -36.08
C ASN A 23 -22.39 -69.92 -35.16
N LEU A 24 -21.93 -69.71 -33.92
CA LEU A 24 -22.51 -68.70 -33.02
C LEU A 24 -22.45 -67.29 -33.63
N GLU A 25 -21.65 -67.12 -34.69
CA GLU A 25 -21.48 -65.90 -35.49
C GLU A 25 -22.72 -65.57 -36.34
N ASP A 26 -23.52 -66.56 -36.75
CA ASP A 26 -24.74 -66.33 -37.55
C ASP A 26 -25.94 -65.86 -36.70
N THR A 27 -25.87 -65.93 -35.36
CA THR A 27 -26.93 -65.36 -34.49
C THR A 27 -26.69 -63.88 -34.18
N TYR A 28 -25.50 -63.34 -34.45
CA TYR A 28 -25.16 -61.93 -34.18
C TYR A 28 -25.19 -61.04 -35.41
N SER A 29 -25.00 -61.59 -36.63
CA SER A 29 -25.04 -60.82 -37.88
C SER A 29 -26.41 -60.22 -38.19
N ASP A 30 -27.50 -60.85 -37.74
CA ASP A 30 -28.86 -60.33 -37.88
C ASP A 30 -29.18 -59.15 -36.93
N TYR A 31 -28.32 -58.89 -35.93
CA TYR A 31 -28.48 -57.79 -34.96
C TYR A 31 -27.41 -56.68 -35.09
N THR A 32 -26.37 -56.87 -35.90
CA THR A 32 -25.37 -55.84 -36.22
C THR A 32 -25.57 -55.34 -37.65
N GLY A 33 -26.47 -54.36 -37.83
CA GLY A 33 -26.46 -53.56 -39.05
C GLY A 33 -25.12 -52.85 -39.20
N ASP A 34 -24.56 -52.88 -40.42
CA ASP A 34 -23.36 -52.17 -40.89
C ASP A 34 -21.96 -52.64 -40.42
N GLY A 35 -21.81 -53.89 -39.98
CA GLY A 35 -20.48 -54.46 -39.70
C GLY A 35 -19.76 -53.82 -38.49
N PRO A 36 -18.47 -54.12 -38.26
CA PRO A 36 -17.73 -53.56 -37.12
C PRO A 36 -17.50 -52.05 -37.29
N ILE A 37 -18.14 -51.23 -36.44
CA ILE A 37 -17.88 -49.79 -36.36
C ILE A 37 -16.42 -49.58 -35.93
N ARG A 38 -15.62 -48.97 -36.80
CA ARG A 38 -14.24 -48.56 -36.52
C ARG A 38 -14.25 -47.10 -36.05
N TYR A 39 -13.64 -46.82 -34.91
CA TYR A 39 -13.56 -45.47 -34.36
C TYR A 39 -12.21 -44.86 -34.71
N LEU A 40 -12.22 -43.57 -35.06
CA LEU A 40 -11.00 -42.79 -35.23
C LEU A 40 -10.20 -42.74 -33.91
N ALA A 41 -8.89 -42.86 -34.03
CA ALA A 41 -7.99 -42.81 -32.89
C ALA A 41 -7.95 -41.40 -32.29
N LYS A 42 -8.17 -41.33 -30.97
CA LYS A 42 -8.14 -40.09 -30.18
C LYS A 42 -6.72 -39.50 -30.09
N CYS A 43 -6.61 -38.17 -30.16
CA CYS A 43 -5.40 -37.42 -29.80
C CYS A 43 -5.16 -37.49 -28.29
N VAL A 44 -3.92 -37.67 -27.82
CA VAL A 44 -3.60 -37.80 -26.38
C VAL A 44 -2.59 -36.75 -25.93
N ASN A 45 -2.39 -36.60 -24.62
CA ASN A 45 -1.43 -35.67 -24.03
C ASN A 45 -1.59 -34.23 -24.55
N LEU A 46 -2.83 -33.73 -24.55
CA LEU A 46 -3.10 -32.34 -24.92
C LEU A 46 -2.54 -31.42 -23.83
N GLU A 47 -1.62 -30.54 -24.23
CA GLU A 47 -1.09 -29.46 -23.41
C GLU A 47 -1.46 -28.11 -24.03
N ALA A 48 -1.56 -27.09 -23.20
CA ALA A 48 -1.85 -25.73 -23.61
C ALA A 48 -0.84 -24.78 -22.95
N ASN A 49 -0.06 -24.11 -23.78
CA ASN A 49 0.90 -23.11 -23.36
C ASN A 49 0.32 -21.71 -23.66
N ALA A 50 0.04 -20.96 -22.59
CA ALA A 50 -0.47 -19.61 -22.68
C ALA A 50 0.61 -18.64 -23.17
N LYS A 51 0.31 -17.92 -24.25
CA LYS A 51 1.17 -16.90 -24.85
C LYS A 51 0.46 -15.55 -24.84
N TRP A 52 1.09 -14.52 -25.40
CA TRP A 52 0.48 -13.21 -25.55
C TRP A 52 -0.66 -13.27 -26.57
N GLU A 53 -1.88 -12.97 -26.12
CA GLU A 53 -3.12 -12.95 -26.90
C GLU A 53 -3.32 -14.23 -27.74
N SER A 54 -2.75 -15.35 -27.26
CA SER A 54 -2.73 -16.61 -27.96
C SER A 54 -2.49 -17.78 -27.03
N VAL A 55 -2.85 -18.98 -27.49
CA VAL A 55 -2.56 -20.25 -26.81
C VAL A 55 -1.97 -21.21 -27.83
N GLU A 56 -0.81 -21.79 -27.51
CA GLU A 56 -0.23 -22.89 -28.27
C GLU A 56 -0.71 -24.21 -27.67
N LEU A 57 -1.46 -24.97 -28.47
CA LEU A 57 -1.86 -26.33 -28.15
C LEU A 57 -0.83 -27.31 -28.71
N SER A 58 -0.50 -28.36 -27.96
CA SER A 58 0.31 -29.48 -28.42
C SER A 58 -0.33 -30.81 -28.02
N TRP A 59 -0.21 -31.84 -28.85
CA TRP A 59 -0.80 -33.16 -28.62
C TRP A 59 -0.04 -34.27 -29.33
N GLU A 60 -0.34 -35.51 -28.95
CA GLU A 60 0.19 -36.71 -29.59
C GLU A 60 -0.89 -37.41 -30.43
N ASN A 61 -0.51 -37.79 -31.64
CA ASN A 61 -1.38 -38.53 -32.56
C ASN A 61 -1.14 -40.03 -32.45
N ASN A 62 -2.20 -40.80 -32.23
CA ASN A 62 -2.18 -42.24 -32.45
C ASN A 62 -2.17 -42.57 -33.95
N GLN A 63 -1.62 -43.74 -34.32
CA GLN A 63 -1.65 -44.19 -35.72
C GLN A 63 -3.07 -44.47 -36.17
N ASP A 64 -3.50 -43.74 -37.20
CA ASP A 64 -4.78 -43.94 -37.85
C ASP A 64 -4.65 -43.63 -39.35
N LEU A 65 -5.06 -44.58 -40.19
CA LEU A 65 -5.00 -44.43 -41.65
C LEU A 65 -6.23 -43.73 -42.22
N GLU A 66 -7.33 -43.67 -41.45
CA GLU A 66 -8.61 -43.08 -41.86
C GLU A 66 -8.75 -41.62 -41.40
N ARG A 67 -7.76 -41.07 -40.68
CA ARG A 67 -7.75 -39.66 -40.28
C ARG A 67 -7.40 -38.77 -41.45
N ASP A 68 -8.28 -37.81 -41.74
CA ASP A 68 -8.09 -36.80 -42.79
C ASP A 68 -7.60 -35.46 -42.26
N SER A 69 -7.95 -35.11 -41.01
CA SER A 69 -7.50 -33.85 -40.36
C SER A 69 -7.57 -33.94 -38.83
N ILE A 70 -7.00 -32.94 -38.17
CA ILE A 70 -7.21 -32.69 -36.74
C ILE A 70 -8.15 -31.49 -36.59
N TYR A 71 -9.22 -31.68 -35.84
CA TYR A 71 -10.24 -30.68 -35.54
C TYR A 71 -10.04 -30.12 -34.15
N ILE A 72 -9.99 -28.79 -34.08
CA ILE A 72 -9.72 -28.03 -32.86
C ILE A 72 -10.89 -27.10 -32.62
N VAL A 73 -11.44 -27.12 -31.42
CA VAL A 73 -12.53 -26.23 -30.99
C VAL A 73 -12.06 -25.46 -29.77
N TRP A 74 -12.38 -24.17 -29.70
CA TRP A 74 -12.18 -23.37 -28.49
C TRP A 74 -13.41 -22.55 -28.18
N GLN A 75 -13.71 -22.46 -26.89
CA GLN A 75 -14.91 -21.82 -26.40
C GLN A 75 -14.59 -20.91 -25.22
N ASP A 76 -15.16 -19.71 -25.25
CA ASP A 76 -15.37 -18.85 -24.09
C ASP A 76 -16.86 -18.84 -23.72
N ASP A 77 -17.24 -18.10 -22.67
CA ASP A 77 -18.63 -18.01 -22.21
C ASP A 77 -19.60 -17.41 -23.26
N SER A 78 -19.09 -16.77 -24.30
CA SER A 78 -19.89 -16.03 -25.29
C SER A 78 -19.97 -16.71 -26.66
N SER A 79 -18.96 -17.51 -27.02
CA SER A 79 -18.78 -17.98 -28.39
C SER A 79 -17.94 -19.27 -28.47
N THR A 80 -18.29 -20.09 -29.46
CA THR A 80 -17.52 -21.28 -29.86
C THR A 80 -16.94 -21.03 -31.24
N ARG A 81 -15.66 -21.34 -31.42
CA ARG A 81 -14.92 -21.24 -32.67
C ARG A 81 -14.18 -22.54 -32.92
N ASP A 82 -13.83 -22.79 -34.17
CA ASP A 82 -13.15 -24.01 -34.58
C ASP A 82 -12.17 -23.79 -35.73
N THR A 83 -11.30 -24.77 -35.94
CA THR A 83 -10.40 -24.84 -37.09
C THR A 83 -9.99 -26.28 -37.39
N LEU A 84 -9.50 -26.50 -38.62
CA LEU A 84 -8.93 -27.77 -39.08
C LEU A 84 -7.45 -27.57 -39.42
N VAL A 85 -6.60 -28.50 -38.96
CA VAL A 85 -5.18 -28.55 -39.31
C VAL A 85 -4.82 -29.90 -39.95
N ASP A 86 -3.64 -29.97 -40.57
CA ASP A 86 -3.15 -31.20 -41.24
C ASP A 86 -3.25 -32.44 -40.34
N LYS A 87 -3.58 -33.58 -40.94
CA LYS A 87 -3.75 -34.86 -40.22
C LYS A 87 -2.54 -35.33 -39.41
N ASN A 88 -1.34 -34.81 -39.68
CA ASN A 88 -0.13 -35.15 -38.95
C ASN A 88 0.31 -34.05 -37.99
N SER A 89 -0.38 -32.90 -37.94
CA SER A 89 -0.07 -31.83 -37.00
C SER A 89 -0.18 -32.34 -35.57
N THR A 90 0.79 -31.92 -34.75
CA THR A 90 0.88 -32.21 -33.32
C THR A 90 0.86 -30.94 -32.48
N SER A 91 0.65 -29.78 -33.12
CA SER A 91 0.48 -28.50 -32.45
C SER A 91 -0.31 -27.51 -33.31
N CYS A 92 -0.89 -26.51 -32.67
CA CYS A 92 -1.57 -25.39 -33.31
C CYS A 92 -1.54 -24.17 -32.39
N VAL A 93 -1.25 -23.00 -32.95
CA VAL A 93 -1.35 -21.72 -32.23
C VAL A 93 -2.69 -21.08 -32.57
N ILE A 94 -3.48 -20.80 -31.54
CA ILE A 94 -4.73 -20.04 -31.66
C ILE A 94 -4.42 -18.59 -31.25
N GLU A 95 -4.50 -17.67 -32.21
CA GLU A 95 -4.17 -16.26 -32.05
C GLU A 95 -5.41 -15.37 -31.83
N ASN A 96 -5.18 -14.12 -31.43
CA ASN A 96 -6.19 -13.08 -31.23
C ASN A 96 -7.24 -13.46 -30.17
N LEU A 97 -6.78 -14.07 -29.08
CA LEU A 97 -7.60 -14.43 -27.94
C LEU A 97 -7.64 -13.26 -26.93
N GLU A 98 -8.83 -12.96 -26.44
CA GLU A 98 -9.07 -11.95 -25.42
C GLU A 98 -8.78 -12.50 -24.01
N ASN A 99 -8.93 -11.68 -22.97
CA ASN A 99 -8.59 -12.03 -21.60
C ASN A 99 -9.62 -12.95 -20.89
N PHE A 100 -10.01 -14.05 -21.52
CA PHE A 100 -10.99 -15.02 -21.01
C PHE A 100 -10.37 -16.37 -20.68
N ASP A 101 -11.06 -17.13 -19.82
CA ASP A 101 -10.80 -18.55 -19.66
C ASP A 101 -11.37 -19.31 -20.87
N TYR A 102 -10.49 -19.97 -21.63
CA TYR A 102 -10.89 -20.76 -22.78
C TYR A 102 -10.85 -22.24 -22.47
N PHE A 103 -11.88 -22.94 -22.94
CA PHE A 103 -11.92 -24.39 -23.02
C PHE A 103 -11.54 -24.82 -24.44
N PHE A 104 -10.48 -25.61 -24.57
CA PHE A 104 -10.00 -26.14 -25.86
C PHE A 104 -10.29 -27.62 -25.95
N SER A 105 -10.67 -28.10 -27.15
CA SER A 105 -10.77 -29.51 -27.47
C SER A 105 -10.06 -29.85 -28.78
N VAL A 106 -9.47 -31.04 -28.83
CA VAL A 106 -8.77 -31.58 -30.00
C VAL A 106 -9.29 -32.99 -30.30
N SER A 107 -9.59 -33.26 -31.56
CA SER A 107 -10.07 -34.57 -32.03
C SER A 107 -9.61 -34.88 -33.46
N SER A 108 -9.51 -36.16 -33.81
CA SER A 108 -9.29 -36.61 -35.18
C SER A 108 -10.62 -36.62 -35.94
N VAL A 109 -10.62 -36.20 -37.21
CA VAL A 109 -11.79 -36.25 -38.08
C VAL A 109 -11.49 -36.91 -39.42
N SER A 110 -12.53 -37.52 -40.01
CA SER A 110 -12.56 -38.05 -41.38
C SER A 110 -13.69 -37.37 -42.16
N PHE A 111 -13.56 -37.38 -43.49
CA PHE A 111 -14.55 -36.81 -44.39
C PHE A 111 -15.05 -37.85 -45.41
N ASP A 112 -16.33 -37.78 -45.72
CA ASP A 112 -16.90 -38.54 -46.83
C ASP A 112 -16.44 -38.00 -48.20
N GLU A 113 -16.82 -38.70 -49.28
CA GLU A 113 -16.51 -38.29 -50.66
C GLU A 113 -17.10 -36.92 -51.06
N GLU A 114 -18.07 -36.40 -50.29
CA GLU A 114 -18.71 -35.10 -50.48
C GLU A 114 -18.10 -33.99 -49.59
N ASN A 115 -16.99 -34.30 -48.88
CA ASN A 115 -16.31 -33.44 -47.90
C ASN A 115 -17.16 -33.08 -46.67
N ASN A 116 -18.14 -33.90 -46.29
CA ASN A 116 -18.81 -33.77 -45.00
C ASN A 116 -18.07 -34.59 -43.94
N MET A 117 -17.97 -34.08 -42.72
CA MET A 117 -17.36 -34.81 -41.61
C MET A 117 -18.19 -36.06 -41.28
N ASP A 118 -17.62 -37.25 -41.51
CA ASP A 118 -18.31 -38.54 -41.40
C ASP A 118 -17.87 -39.35 -40.16
N GLY A 119 -16.75 -38.96 -39.54
CA GLY A 119 -16.23 -39.54 -38.32
C GLY A 119 -15.48 -38.51 -37.48
N GLN A 120 -15.63 -38.60 -36.15
CA GLN A 120 -14.89 -37.80 -35.18
C GLN A 120 -14.48 -38.68 -33.99
N SER A 121 -13.22 -38.61 -33.57
CA SER A 121 -12.75 -39.31 -32.37
C SER A 121 -13.27 -38.66 -31.10
N LEU A 122 -13.19 -39.37 -29.96
CA LEU A 122 -13.38 -38.77 -28.65
C LEU A 122 -12.46 -37.55 -28.44
N GLU A 123 -13.00 -36.47 -27.90
CA GLU A 123 -12.28 -35.21 -27.66
C GLU A 123 -11.29 -35.32 -26.49
N THR A 124 -10.11 -34.71 -26.64
CA THR A 124 -9.22 -34.38 -25.51
C THR A 124 -9.32 -32.89 -25.24
N THR A 125 -9.44 -32.52 -23.97
CA THR A 125 -9.83 -31.16 -23.58
C THR A 125 -8.88 -30.59 -22.54
N ILE A 126 -8.64 -29.27 -22.59
CA ILE A 126 -7.82 -28.54 -21.63
C ILE A 126 -8.32 -27.10 -21.46
N TYR A 127 -8.03 -26.48 -20.32
CA TYR A 127 -8.28 -25.06 -20.09
C TYR A 127 -6.98 -24.27 -20.19
N ALA A 128 -7.04 -23.09 -20.81
CA ALA A 128 -5.97 -22.12 -20.76
C ALA A 128 -6.52 -20.70 -20.90
N ARG A 129 -5.78 -19.75 -20.37
CA ARG A 129 -6.07 -18.32 -20.46
C ARG A 129 -4.85 -17.63 -21.07
N PRO A 130 -5.00 -16.88 -22.17
CA PRO A 130 -3.90 -16.14 -22.76
C PRO A 130 -3.50 -14.95 -21.88
N PHE A 131 -2.25 -14.50 -22.03
CA PHE A 131 -1.82 -13.24 -21.43
C PHE A 131 -2.28 -12.05 -22.29
N SER A 132 -2.61 -10.95 -21.64
CA SER A 132 -2.96 -9.67 -22.27
C SER A 132 -2.67 -8.54 -21.28
N LEU A 133 -2.82 -7.29 -21.71
CA LEU A 133 -2.66 -6.13 -20.82
C LEU A 133 -3.63 -6.13 -19.63
N GLU A 134 -4.77 -6.81 -19.73
CA GLU A 134 -5.78 -6.93 -18.67
C GLU A 134 -5.54 -8.13 -17.75
N HIS A 135 -4.54 -8.95 -18.03
CA HIS A 135 -4.24 -10.14 -17.24
C HIS A 135 -3.78 -9.72 -15.82
N GLU A 136 -4.31 -10.39 -14.79
CA GLU A 136 -4.10 -9.97 -13.39
C GLU A 136 -2.62 -9.94 -12.97
N SER A 137 -1.78 -10.77 -13.59
CA SER A 137 -0.33 -10.78 -13.37
C SER A 137 0.37 -9.47 -13.73
N LEU A 138 -0.26 -8.63 -14.57
CA LEU A 138 0.26 -7.33 -15.00
C LEU A 138 -0.32 -6.15 -14.21
N SER A 139 -1.32 -6.38 -13.35
CA SER A 139 -1.95 -5.32 -12.57
C SER A 139 -0.99 -4.61 -11.61
N THR A 140 0.08 -5.29 -11.21
CA THR A 140 1.14 -4.78 -10.32
C THR A 140 2.40 -4.38 -11.08
N PHE A 141 2.37 -4.37 -12.41
CA PHE A 141 3.52 -3.96 -13.21
C PHE A 141 3.87 -2.49 -12.89
N THR A 142 5.16 -2.23 -12.68
CA THR A 142 5.63 -0.93 -12.20
C THR A 142 5.21 0.22 -13.12
N GLN A 143 4.89 1.37 -12.51
CA GLN A 143 4.67 2.62 -13.23
C GLN A 143 5.98 3.40 -13.47
N VAL A 144 7.11 2.87 -12.97
CA VAL A 144 8.45 3.50 -12.96
C VAL A 144 8.51 4.74 -12.08
N VAL A 145 7.64 5.72 -12.29
CA VAL A 145 7.50 6.92 -11.46
C VAL A 145 6.40 6.68 -10.42
N ILE A 146 6.73 6.85 -9.13
CA ILE A 146 5.78 6.68 -8.01
C ILE A 146 5.25 8.00 -7.47
N LYS A 147 5.97 9.10 -7.72
CA LYS A 147 5.57 10.44 -7.29
C LYS A 147 6.26 11.49 -8.15
N GLN A 148 5.58 12.61 -8.39
CA GLN A 148 6.05 13.65 -9.29
C GLN A 148 5.66 15.03 -8.77
N PHE A 149 6.56 15.99 -8.92
CA PHE A 149 6.40 17.36 -8.47
C PHE A 149 6.79 18.33 -9.57
N LYS A 150 5.91 19.28 -9.84
CA LYS A 150 6.28 20.50 -10.55
C LYS A 150 6.95 21.44 -9.54
N VAL A 151 8.22 21.76 -9.75
CA VAL A 151 9.03 22.62 -8.88
C VAL A 151 9.36 23.90 -9.64
N GLY A 152 8.79 25.01 -9.17
CA GLY A 152 8.87 26.28 -9.89
C GLY A 152 8.16 26.21 -11.25
N ASP A 153 8.65 26.98 -12.21
CA ASP A 153 8.01 27.08 -13.52
C ASP A 153 8.50 26.05 -14.54
N ASP A 154 9.66 25.44 -14.33
CA ASP A 154 10.38 24.69 -15.36
C ASP A 154 11.12 23.44 -14.86
N ASN A 155 10.98 23.05 -13.59
CA ASN A 155 11.66 21.85 -13.06
C ASN A 155 10.66 20.75 -12.71
N LEU A 156 10.92 19.53 -13.18
CA LEU A 156 10.16 18.33 -12.85
C LEU A 156 11.01 17.47 -11.93
N PHE A 157 10.51 17.20 -10.73
CA PHE A 157 11.17 16.30 -9.78
C PHE A 157 10.36 15.01 -9.64
N LEU A 158 11.03 13.87 -9.80
CA LEU A 158 10.42 12.54 -9.86
C LEU A 158 11.02 11.65 -8.78
N PHE A 159 10.17 10.83 -8.15
CA PHE A 159 10.59 9.67 -7.38
C PHE A 159 10.26 8.40 -8.16
N PHE A 160 11.19 7.46 -8.13
CA PHE A 160 11.09 6.19 -8.83
C PHE A 160 10.66 5.03 -7.93
N ASP A 161 10.05 4.03 -8.55
CA ASP A 161 9.99 2.68 -8.02
C ASP A 161 11.33 1.98 -8.25
N ASN A 162 11.57 0.93 -7.47
CA ASN A 162 12.69 0.04 -7.67
C ASN A 162 12.56 -0.70 -9.01
N TRP A 163 13.67 -0.89 -9.73
CA TRP A 163 13.69 -1.54 -11.03
C TRP A 163 13.49 -3.06 -10.88
N LYS A 164 12.27 -3.53 -11.19
CA LYS A 164 11.90 -4.95 -11.16
C LYS A 164 12.49 -5.72 -12.33
N ASP A 165 12.70 -7.02 -12.16
CA ASP A 165 13.33 -7.85 -13.19
C ASP A 165 12.49 -7.97 -14.47
N ASN A 166 11.17 -7.88 -14.35
CA ASN A 166 10.26 -7.88 -15.48
C ASN A 166 10.16 -6.52 -16.20
N LEU A 167 10.80 -5.45 -15.70
CA LEU A 167 10.95 -4.19 -16.42
C LEU A 167 12.20 -4.27 -17.31
N LEU A 168 12.01 -4.19 -18.63
CA LEU A 168 13.09 -4.32 -19.61
C LEU A 168 13.65 -2.97 -20.02
N THR A 169 12.78 -2.03 -20.35
CA THR A 169 13.17 -0.66 -20.70
C THR A 169 12.21 0.35 -20.08
N ALA A 170 12.72 1.55 -19.80
CA ALA A 170 11.91 2.68 -19.40
C ALA A 170 12.50 3.98 -19.97
N GLU A 171 11.64 4.85 -20.48
CA GLU A 171 12.00 6.18 -20.96
C GLU A 171 11.05 7.24 -20.41
N ILE A 172 11.57 8.45 -20.21
CA ILE A 172 10.77 9.64 -19.91
C ILE A 172 10.76 10.54 -21.15
N GLY A 173 9.60 10.70 -21.76
CA GLY A 173 9.35 11.66 -22.82
C GLY A 173 8.88 13.00 -22.25
N TYR A 174 9.57 14.07 -22.61
CA TYR A 174 9.22 15.44 -22.23
C TYR A 174 9.75 16.42 -23.26
N TYR A 175 9.26 17.66 -23.22
CA TYR A 175 9.74 18.73 -24.07
C TYR A 175 10.52 19.74 -23.25
N LYS A 176 11.56 20.31 -23.83
CA LYS A 176 12.23 21.46 -23.23
C LYS A 176 11.58 22.76 -23.67
N ILE A 177 11.64 23.78 -22.82
CA ILE A 177 11.09 25.10 -23.12
C ILE A 177 11.70 25.64 -24.41
N GLY A 178 10.83 25.99 -25.36
CA GLY A 178 11.21 26.51 -26.67
C GLY A 178 11.56 25.45 -27.72
N GLU A 179 11.58 24.17 -27.36
CA GLU A 179 11.85 23.07 -28.29
C GLU A 179 10.53 22.46 -28.83
N THR A 180 10.55 22.07 -30.11
CA THR A 180 9.40 21.43 -30.77
C THR A 180 9.43 19.92 -30.67
N ASP A 181 10.62 19.34 -30.57
CA ASP A 181 10.84 17.90 -30.62
C ASP A 181 10.84 17.32 -29.20
N GLU A 182 10.29 16.12 -29.06
CA GLU A 182 10.27 15.42 -27.78
C GLU A 182 11.68 14.92 -27.43
N THR A 183 12.12 15.20 -26.21
CA THR A 183 13.29 14.55 -25.61
C THR A 183 12.87 13.21 -25.03
N ARG A 184 13.51 12.13 -25.48
CA ARG A 184 13.42 10.79 -24.88
C ARG A 184 14.63 10.53 -23.99
N LEU A 185 14.42 10.55 -22.67
CA LEU A 185 15.45 10.18 -21.71
C LEU A 185 15.33 8.69 -21.40
N GLN A 186 16.27 7.90 -21.92
CA GLN A 186 16.43 6.50 -21.55
C GLN A 186 16.89 6.38 -20.09
N LEU A 187 16.22 5.53 -19.31
CA LEU A 187 16.64 5.14 -17.98
C LEU A 187 17.43 3.83 -18.05
N GLU A 188 18.49 3.74 -17.25
CA GLU A 188 19.37 2.57 -17.16
C GLU A 188 19.13 1.79 -15.86
N LYS A 189 19.12 0.46 -15.93
CA LYS A 189 19.08 -0.42 -14.74
C LYS A 189 20.45 -0.44 -14.07
N VAL A 190 20.56 0.12 -12.87
CA VAL A 190 21.83 0.17 -12.13
C VAL A 190 21.66 -0.48 -10.75
N ASN A 191 22.58 -1.38 -10.38
CA ASN A 191 22.61 -2.01 -9.06
C ASN A 191 23.36 -1.14 -8.05
N LEU A 192 22.68 -0.70 -6.99
CA LEU A 192 23.28 -0.02 -5.83
C LEU A 192 23.54 -0.97 -4.65
N GLY A 193 22.98 -2.17 -4.71
CA GLY A 193 23.12 -3.21 -3.71
C GLY A 193 24.40 -4.04 -3.85
N THR A 194 24.42 -5.19 -3.18
CA THR A 194 25.52 -6.16 -3.28
C THR A 194 25.17 -7.28 -4.25
N GLU A 195 26.13 -8.14 -4.57
CA GLU A 195 25.86 -9.34 -5.38
C GLU A 195 24.83 -10.27 -4.72
N THR A 196 24.78 -10.35 -3.39
CA THR A 196 23.87 -11.23 -2.64
C THR A 196 22.58 -10.54 -2.19
N ALA A 197 22.49 -9.22 -2.36
CA ALA A 197 21.31 -8.41 -2.08
C ALA A 197 21.26 -7.26 -3.10
N PRO A 198 20.92 -7.57 -4.37
CA PRO A 198 20.86 -6.55 -5.41
C PRO A 198 19.73 -5.56 -5.11
N ASP A 199 19.97 -4.31 -5.48
CA ASP A 199 19.02 -3.21 -5.31
C ASP A 199 19.09 -2.31 -6.54
N PHE A 200 18.19 -2.58 -7.50
CA PHE A 200 18.25 -1.96 -8.82
C PHE A 200 17.39 -0.70 -8.88
N TRP A 201 17.95 0.39 -9.40
CA TRP A 201 17.27 1.68 -9.52
C TRP A 201 17.48 2.32 -10.88
N PRO A 202 16.50 3.10 -11.39
CA PRO A 202 16.67 3.88 -12.61
C PRO A 202 17.85 4.87 -12.48
N ASN A 203 18.81 4.77 -13.40
CA ASN A 203 20.05 5.57 -13.41
C ASN A 203 20.84 5.51 -12.08
N GLY A 204 20.61 4.48 -11.26
CA GLY A 204 21.24 4.35 -9.94
C GLY A 204 20.79 5.43 -8.95
N GLN A 205 19.59 5.97 -9.12
CA GLN A 205 19.02 7.01 -8.27
C GLN A 205 17.57 6.67 -7.92
N LYS A 206 17.12 7.04 -6.72
CA LYS A 206 15.72 6.88 -6.30
C LYS A 206 14.85 8.05 -6.78
N GLU A 207 15.49 9.10 -7.27
CA GLU A 207 14.89 10.36 -7.65
C GLU A 207 15.60 10.97 -8.88
N LEU A 208 14.93 11.88 -9.58
CA LEU A 208 15.49 12.60 -10.71
C LEU A 208 14.93 14.01 -10.80
N LEU A 209 15.80 15.00 -11.04
CA LEU A 209 15.42 16.36 -11.42
C LEU A 209 15.65 16.56 -12.91
N LEU A 210 14.60 16.96 -13.62
CA LEU A 210 14.68 17.45 -14.99
C LEU A 210 14.44 18.96 -15.00
N GLU A 211 15.37 19.70 -15.62
CA GLU A 211 15.31 21.16 -15.72
C GLU A 211 14.85 21.61 -17.12
N ASN A 212 14.32 22.84 -17.20
CA ASN A 212 13.83 23.47 -18.43
C ASN A 212 12.69 22.69 -19.12
N VAL A 213 11.81 22.05 -18.36
CA VAL A 213 10.69 21.25 -18.86
C VAL A 213 9.51 22.16 -19.27
N ASP A 214 8.95 21.94 -20.46
CA ASP A 214 7.75 22.63 -20.95
C ASP A 214 6.48 21.93 -20.47
N PHE A 215 5.92 22.41 -19.36
CA PHE A 215 4.68 21.88 -18.78
C PHE A 215 3.40 22.19 -19.58
N ALA A 216 3.46 22.95 -20.67
CA ALA A 216 2.33 23.11 -21.56
C ALA A 216 2.11 21.87 -22.45
N LYS A 217 3.09 20.97 -22.49
CA LYS A 217 3.06 19.71 -23.22
C LYS A 217 3.04 18.53 -22.25
N ASP A 218 2.61 17.39 -22.78
CA ASP A 218 2.50 16.17 -21.99
C ASP A 218 3.89 15.60 -21.66
N ILE A 219 4.00 15.03 -20.46
CA ILE A 219 5.14 14.24 -20.03
C ILE A 219 4.68 12.79 -19.96
N ILE A 220 5.37 11.91 -20.67
CA ILE A 220 4.95 10.53 -20.90
C ILE A 220 6.02 9.56 -20.43
N ILE A 221 5.62 8.49 -19.74
CA ILE A 221 6.48 7.37 -19.37
C ILE A 221 6.22 6.22 -20.33
N TYR A 222 7.28 5.79 -21.00
CA TYR A 222 7.30 4.64 -21.91
C TYR A 222 7.99 3.49 -21.21
N ARG A 223 7.47 2.28 -21.34
CA ARG A 223 8.12 1.10 -20.77
C ARG A 223 7.80 -0.18 -21.54
N THR A 224 8.79 -1.05 -21.56
CA THR A 224 8.61 -2.44 -22.01
C THR A 224 8.93 -3.39 -20.87
N GLY A 225 8.31 -4.56 -20.89
CA GLY A 225 8.54 -5.58 -19.89
C GLY A 225 8.41 -6.99 -20.42
N SER A 226 8.69 -7.95 -19.55
CA SER A 226 8.48 -9.37 -19.80
C SER A 226 7.33 -9.91 -18.95
N VAL A 227 6.83 -11.08 -19.33
CA VAL A 227 5.89 -11.87 -18.53
C VAL A 227 6.61 -13.17 -18.20
N ASP A 228 6.92 -13.40 -16.93
CA ASP A 228 7.79 -14.51 -16.49
C ASP A 228 7.26 -15.88 -16.93
N GLN A 229 5.94 -16.01 -17.12
CA GLN A 229 5.29 -17.24 -17.56
C GLN A 229 5.36 -17.48 -19.08
N ILE A 230 5.76 -16.49 -19.88
CA ILE A 230 5.92 -16.65 -21.32
C ILE A 230 7.36 -17.09 -21.58
N GLU A 231 7.53 -18.36 -21.97
CA GLU A 231 8.83 -18.98 -22.25
C GLU A 231 9.39 -18.58 -23.63
N ASP A 232 9.44 -17.28 -23.92
CA ASP A 232 10.08 -16.72 -25.12
C ASP A 232 11.06 -15.61 -24.68
N PRO A 233 12.39 -15.82 -24.83
CA PRO A 233 13.40 -14.87 -24.36
C PRO A 233 13.41 -13.56 -25.16
N ASP A 234 12.86 -13.55 -26.38
CA ASP A 234 12.80 -12.37 -27.24
C ASP A 234 11.45 -11.64 -27.11
N PHE A 235 10.48 -12.21 -26.37
CA PHE A 235 9.17 -11.61 -26.18
C PHE A 235 9.21 -10.41 -25.23
N GLN A 236 8.61 -9.30 -25.68
CA GLN A 236 8.50 -8.07 -24.90
C GLN A 236 7.11 -7.48 -25.05
N VAL A 237 6.53 -7.07 -23.93
CA VAL A 237 5.29 -6.31 -23.88
C VAL A 237 5.61 -4.84 -23.94
N VAL A 238 5.04 -4.13 -24.92
CA VAL A 238 5.00 -2.66 -24.92
C VAL A 238 3.78 -2.26 -24.10
N PHE A 239 4.00 -1.63 -22.95
CA PHE A 239 2.90 -1.20 -22.08
C PHE A 239 2.31 0.13 -22.56
N PRO A 240 1.04 0.40 -22.22
CA PRO A 240 0.44 1.71 -22.46
C PRO A 240 1.25 2.85 -21.84
N ASP A 241 1.41 3.90 -22.63
CA ASP A 241 1.99 5.17 -22.25
C ASP A 241 1.31 5.73 -20.99
N ILE A 242 2.10 6.07 -19.97
CA ILE A 242 1.59 6.78 -18.79
C ILE A 242 1.81 8.26 -18.99
N LYS A 243 0.72 9.01 -19.11
CA LYS A 243 0.76 10.48 -19.01
C LYS A 243 0.82 10.89 -17.54
N LEU A 244 1.89 11.57 -17.14
CA LEU A 244 2.01 12.10 -15.78
C LEU A 244 0.98 13.22 -15.56
N ASN A 245 0.24 13.15 -14.46
CA ASN A 245 -0.69 14.19 -14.06
C ASN A 245 -0.08 15.02 -12.92
N LEU A 246 0.33 16.25 -13.25
CA LEU A 246 0.95 17.19 -12.30
C LEU A 246 -0.07 18.02 -11.51
N ASN A 247 -1.36 17.91 -11.84
CA ASN A 247 -2.43 18.68 -11.18
C ASN A 247 -3.09 17.90 -10.02
N VAL A 248 -2.76 16.61 -9.88
CA VAL A 248 -3.28 15.77 -8.80
C VAL A 248 -2.31 15.82 -7.64
N LEU A 249 -2.78 16.33 -6.50
CA LEU A 249 -2.02 16.38 -5.27
C LEU A 249 -2.24 15.08 -4.49
N VAL A 250 -1.18 14.29 -4.33
CA VAL A 250 -1.20 13.05 -3.55
C VAL A 250 -0.27 13.22 -2.36
N PHE A 251 -0.87 13.54 -1.21
CA PHE A 251 -0.17 13.72 0.06
C PHE A 251 -0.06 12.40 0.82
N ASN A 252 1.04 12.22 1.56
CA ASN A 252 1.13 11.23 2.62
C ASN A 252 0.13 11.59 3.73
N SER A 253 -0.51 10.59 4.31
CA SER A 253 -1.65 10.78 5.22
C SER A 253 -1.28 11.54 6.49
N ASP A 254 -0.10 11.29 7.05
CA ASP A 254 0.40 11.95 8.26
C ASP A 254 0.84 13.40 7.99
N PHE A 255 1.52 13.66 6.86
CA PHE A 255 1.80 15.01 6.38
C PHE A 255 0.50 15.80 6.19
N ALA A 256 -0.47 15.21 5.49
CA ALA A 256 -1.76 15.83 5.24
C ALA A 256 -2.48 16.17 6.54
N ALA A 257 -2.50 15.24 7.51
CA ALA A 257 -3.14 15.44 8.80
C ALA A 257 -2.52 16.62 9.58
N GLN A 258 -1.20 16.67 9.67
CA GLN A 258 -0.51 17.76 10.39
C GLN A 258 -0.73 19.12 9.71
N VAL A 259 -0.65 19.21 8.38
CA VAL A 259 -0.87 20.49 7.68
C VAL A 259 -2.34 20.91 7.71
N GLN A 260 -3.28 19.97 7.63
CA GLN A 260 -4.71 20.26 7.77
C GLN A 260 -5.04 20.85 9.14
N ASP A 261 -4.43 20.30 10.19
CA ASP A 261 -4.55 20.84 11.55
C ASP A 261 -3.95 22.26 11.65
N TYR A 262 -2.71 22.44 11.19
CA TYR A 262 -2.04 23.74 11.16
C TYR A 262 -2.86 24.82 10.42
N LEU A 263 -3.44 24.47 9.27
CA LEU A 263 -4.24 25.40 8.46
C LEU A 263 -5.70 25.53 8.91
N ASN A 264 -6.19 24.65 9.79
CA ASN A 264 -7.58 24.52 10.21
C ASN A 264 -8.52 24.28 9.00
N VAL A 265 -8.20 23.26 8.19
CA VAL A 265 -8.96 22.88 6.97
C VAL A 265 -9.22 21.38 6.92
N SER A 266 -10.30 20.96 6.27
CA SER A 266 -10.69 19.53 6.22
C SER A 266 -10.00 18.75 5.11
N GLN A 267 -9.47 19.45 4.11
CA GLN A 267 -8.80 18.84 2.96
C GLN A 267 -7.78 19.79 2.38
N LEU A 268 -6.65 19.24 1.95
CA LEU A 268 -5.66 19.97 1.16
C LEU A 268 -6.04 19.96 -0.31
N THR A 269 -6.07 21.15 -0.89
CA THR A 269 -6.36 21.43 -2.29
C THR A 269 -5.37 22.46 -2.81
N ALA A 270 -5.27 22.63 -4.13
CA ALA A 270 -4.43 23.66 -4.71
C ALA A 270 -4.71 25.06 -4.14
N SER A 271 -5.99 25.40 -3.87
CA SER A 271 -6.37 26.68 -3.29
C SER A 271 -5.98 26.83 -1.81
N THR A 272 -6.01 25.76 -1.02
CA THR A 272 -5.69 25.87 0.41
C THR A 272 -4.19 25.98 0.67
N ILE A 273 -3.36 25.48 -0.25
CA ILE A 273 -1.89 25.51 -0.12
C ILE A 273 -1.24 26.68 -0.87
N ALA A 274 -1.98 27.35 -1.76
CA ALA A 274 -1.43 28.38 -2.63
C ALA A 274 -0.75 29.51 -1.86
N ASP A 275 -1.37 30.01 -0.80
CA ASP A 275 -0.88 31.18 -0.05
C ASP A 275 -0.08 30.82 1.21
N VAL A 276 0.29 29.55 1.37
CA VAL A 276 1.03 29.07 2.54
C VAL A 276 2.50 29.38 2.37
N GLU A 277 3.01 30.32 3.18
CA GLU A 277 4.43 30.71 3.18
C GLU A 277 5.24 30.02 4.27
N VAL A 278 4.59 29.51 5.30
CA VAL A 278 5.22 28.91 6.48
C VAL A 278 4.52 27.61 6.85
N LEU A 279 5.30 26.58 7.17
CA LEU A 279 4.81 25.35 7.79
C LEU A 279 5.62 25.05 9.05
N GLU A 280 4.96 24.46 10.04
CA GLU A 280 5.57 24.03 11.29
C GLU A 280 5.28 22.54 11.51
N PHE A 281 6.31 21.76 11.83
CA PHE A 281 6.19 20.32 12.08
C PHE A 281 6.83 19.98 13.42
N ASP A 282 6.03 19.44 14.33
CA ASP A 282 6.47 19.10 15.69
C ASP A 282 6.34 17.61 16.00
N GLN A 283 5.66 16.83 15.16
CA GLN A 283 5.36 15.42 15.39
C GLN A 283 6.08 14.50 14.41
N ASN A 284 6.24 13.23 14.79
CA ASN A 284 6.80 12.21 13.89
C ASN A 284 6.05 12.19 12.56
N ILE A 285 6.80 12.03 11.47
CA ILE A 285 6.27 12.05 10.12
C ILE A 285 7.08 11.13 9.23
N ALA A 286 6.44 10.55 8.21
CA ALA A 286 7.06 9.60 7.32
C ALA A 286 8.08 10.31 6.43
N SER A 287 7.67 11.39 5.76
CA SER A 287 8.51 12.09 4.80
C SER A 287 8.11 13.56 4.60
N MET A 288 9.06 14.36 4.09
CA MET A 288 8.89 15.79 3.76
C MET A 288 8.79 16.05 2.25
N GLU A 289 8.58 15.06 1.38
CA GLU A 289 8.48 15.34 -0.06
C GLU A 289 7.31 16.25 -0.43
N ASP A 290 6.22 16.15 0.31
CA ASP A 290 4.98 16.88 0.01
C ASP A 290 5.09 18.40 0.19
N ILE A 291 6.15 18.91 0.82
CA ILE A 291 6.44 20.35 0.85
C ILE A 291 6.56 20.94 -0.56
N LEU A 292 6.95 20.11 -1.56
CA LEU A 292 7.12 20.54 -2.94
C LEU A 292 5.79 20.85 -3.64
N TYR A 293 4.64 20.50 -3.05
CA TYR A 293 3.34 20.94 -3.55
C TYR A 293 3.02 22.41 -3.23
N PHE A 294 3.74 23.04 -2.30
CA PHE A 294 3.44 24.38 -1.80
C PHE A 294 4.20 25.43 -2.61
N PRO A 295 3.56 26.15 -3.54
CA PRO A 295 4.27 26.99 -4.52
C PRO A 295 4.91 28.23 -3.92
N ASN A 296 4.42 28.71 -2.77
CA ASN A 296 4.86 29.93 -2.11
C ASN A 296 5.52 29.68 -0.74
N LEU A 297 5.85 28.42 -0.43
CA LEU A 297 6.48 28.07 0.84
C LEU A 297 7.89 28.65 0.92
N LYS A 298 8.16 29.41 1.97
CA LYS A 298 9.45 30.08 2.22
C LYS A 298 10.16 29.50 3.41
N GLU A 299 9.43 29.15 4.46
CA GLU A 299 10.01 28.69 5.72
C GLU A 299 9.35 27.40 6.19
N VAL A 300 10.17 26.46 6.64
CA VAL A 300 9.73 25.28 7.38
C VAL A 300 10.42 25.26 8.73
N TYR A 301 9.62 25.09 9.78
CA TYR A 301 10.08 25.02 11.15
C TYR A 301 9.95 23.60 11.69
N PHE A 302 11.07 23.04 12.14
CA PHE A 302 11.14 21.71 12.75
C PHE A 302 11.28 21.82 14.25
N GLY A 303 10.26 21.36 14.99
CA GLY A 303 10.27 21.27 16.46
C GLY A 303 10.13 22.62 17.18
N LYS A 304 9.60 23.65 16.51
CA LYS A 304 9.46 24.99 17.07
C LYS A 304 8.55 25.05 18.29
N ASN A 305 7.55 24.16 18.35
CA ASN A 305 6.58 24.11 19.45
C ASN A 305 6.88 22.95 20.43
N ARG A 306 8.06 22.34 20.35
CA ARG A 306 8.55 21.28 21.26
C ARG A 306 9.36 21.90 22.39
N TYR A 307 8.69 22.36 23.45
CA TYR A 307 9.34 23.09 24.56
C TYR A 307 9.92 22.13 25.61
N MET A 308 11.06 21.55 25.26
CA MET A 308 11.74 20.52 26.06
C MET A 308 12.53 21.13 27.21
N THR A 309 12.76 20.35 28.27
CA THR A 309 13.73 20.76 29.30
C THR A 309 15.17 20.63 28.75
N SER A 310 16.11 21.41 29.28
CA SER A 310 17.52 21.35 28.84
C SER A 310 18.16 19.98 28.99
N THR A 311 17.64 19.16 29.90
CA THR A 311 18.09 17.78 30.11
C THR A 311 17.69 16.87 28.94
N TYR A 312 16.53 17.09 28.32
CA TYR A 312 16.02 16.20 27.28
C TYR A 312 16.17 16.74 25.86
N ALA A 313 16.37 18.05 25.70
CA ALA A 313 16.55 18.72 24.41
C ALA A 313 17.73 18.19 23.56
N TYR A 314 18.71 17.50 24.16
CA TYR A 314 19.85 16.93 23.43
C TYR A 314 19.75 15.43 23.16
N TYR A 315 18.75 14.74 23.71
CA TYR A 315 18.59 13.30 23.52
C TYR A 315 17.80 13.02 22.24
N ALA A 316 18.45 12.38 21.28
CA ALA A 316 17.84 12.02 19.99
C ALA A 316 16.59 11.14 20.14
N SER A 317 16.47 10.35 21.22
CA SER A 317 15.28 9.52 21.51
C SER A 317 14.04 10.33 21.86
N GLU A 318 14.21 11.59 22.23
CA GLU A 318 13.14 12.51 22.65
C GLU A 318 12.78 13.49 21.52
N GLN A 319 13.45 13.39 20.36
CA GLN A 319 13.22 14.25 19.21
C GLN A 319 12.18 13.62 18.28
N SER A 320 11.40 14.45 17.60
CA SER A 320 10.54 14.02 16.49
C SER A 320 11.39 13.36 15.40
N VAL A 321 10.87 12.29 14.79
CA VAL A 321 11.61 11.50 13.79
C VAL A 321 10.99 11.58 12.40
N LEU A 322 11.88 11.48 11.41
CA LEU A 322 11.56 11.24 10.00
C LEU A 322 11.91 9.80 9.65
N SER A 323 10.94 9.04 9.13
CA SER A 323 11.17 7.64 8.71
C SER A 323 11.97 7.57 7.41
N GLU A 324 11.59 8.37 6.41
CA GLU A 324 12.18 8.40 5.07
C GLU A 324 13.16 9.57 4.92
N LYS A 325 14.28 9.52 5.64
CA LYS A 325 15.26 10.62 5.69
C LYS A 325 15.86 10.97 4.33
N GLU A 326 16.32 9.98 3.57
CA GLU A 326 16.93 10.20 2.25
C GLU A 326 15.94 10.89 1.30
N ARG A 327 14.71 10.36 1.23
CA ARG A 327 13.63 10.91 0.41
C ARG A 327 13.30 12.36 0.78
N SER A 328 13.24 12.63 2.08
CA SER A 328 12.95 13.96 2.62
C SER A 328 14.07 14.94 2.32
N LEU A 329 15.34 14.52 2.47
CA LEU A 329 16.49 15.35 2.14
C LEU A 329 16.54 15.69 0.65
N ALA A 330 16.23 14.74 -0.23
CA ALA A 330 16.16 15.00 -1.66
C ALA A 330 15.17 16.12 -1.96
N ALA A 331 13.95 16.05 -1.41
CA ALA A 331 12.94 17.09 -1.59
C ALA A 331 13.32 18.44 -0.94
N LEU A 332 13.86 18.42 0.28
CA LEU A 332 14.28 19.63 0.99
C LEU A 332 15.42 20.35 0.26
N ASN A 333 16.39 19.61 -0.29
CA ASN A 333 17.46 20.19 -1.11
C ASN A 333 16.90 20.83 -2.38
N ILE A 334 15.95 20.17 -3.07
CA ILE A 334 15.29 20.75 -4.24
C ILE A 334 14.51 22.02 -3.87
N ALA A 335 13.75 21.99 -2.78
CA ALA A 335 13.03 23.17 -2.29
C ALA A 335 13.99 24.32 -1.93
N HIS A 336 15.11 24.02 -1.27
CA HIS A 336 16.14 25.01 -0.96
C HIS A 336 16.73 25.63 -2.23
N ASP A 337 17.24 24.79 -3.15
CA ASP A 337 17.99 25.22 -4.32
C ASP A 337 17.11 25.92 -5.37
N LYS A 338 15.85 25.49 -5.52
CA LYS A 338 14.95 25.95 -6.59
C LYS A 338 13.86 26.91 -6.11
N LEU A 339 13.42 26.78 -4.87
CA LEU A 339 12.33 27.57 -4.30
C LEU A 339 12.79 28.53 -3.20
N GLN A 340 14.09 28.55 -2.86
CA GLN A 340 14.66 29.39 -1.80
C GLN A 340 14.03 29.10 -0.43
N LEU A 341 13.74 27.83 -0.16
CA LEU A 341 13.22 27.40 1.14
C LEU A 341 14.29 27.50 2.23
N ASP A 342 13.93 28.15 3.33
CA ASP A 342 14.68 28.13 4.58
C ASP A 342 14.11 27.08 5.54
N VAL A 343 15.00 26.28 6.14
CA VAL A 343 14.63 25.27 7.14
C VAL A 343 15.24 25.66 8.47
N HIS A 344 14.38 25.97 9.43
CA HIS A 344 14.74 26.25 10.81
C HIS A 344 14.59 24.98 11.65
N GLN A 345 15.69 24.50 12.19
CA GLN A 345 15.73 23.29 12.99
C GLN A 345 15.97 23.62 14.45
N TYR A 346 14.96 23.43 15.29
CA TYR A 346 15.11 23.45 16.73
C TYR A 346 15.68 22.13 17.23
N ASN A 347 16.57 22.21 18.22
CA ASN A 347 17.26 21.07 18.81
C ASN A 347 17.84 20.13 17.73
N SER A 348 17.39 18.88 17.67
CA SER A 348 17.76 17.92 16.62
C SER A 348 16.54 17.18 16.09
N HIS A 349 15.40 17.89 16.03
CA HIS A 349 14.16 17.34 15.47
C HIS A 349 14.38 16.92 14.01
N TYR A 350 13.94 15.70 13.70
CA TYR A 350 13.99 14.96 12.42
C TYR A 350 15.38 14.55 11.92
N PHE A 351 16.38 15.41 12.06
CA PHE A 351 17.76 15.14 11.64
C PHE A 351 18.72 15.36 12.80
N ALA A 352 19.50 14.35 13.14
CA ALA A 352 20.58 14.53 14.09
C ALA A 352 21.60 15.55 13.55
N SER A 353 22.37 16.18 14.44
CA SER A 353 23.33 17.23 14.06
C SER A 353 24.35 16.82 12.99
N TYR A 354 24.70 15.54 12.92
CA TYR A 354 25.61 14.99 11.91
C TYR A 354 24.93 14.59 10.59
N GLU A 355 23.60 14.51 10.56
CA GLU A 355 22.80 14.16 9.38
C GLU A 355 22.23 15.41 8.71
N ALA A 356 21.94 16.44 9.50
CA ALA A 356 21.26 17.62 9.04
C ALA A 356 22.15 18.46 8.10
N PRO A 357 21.65 18.91 6.94
CA PRO A 357 22.42 19.73 6.01
C PRO A 357 22.99 20.99 6.65
N VAL A 358 24.15 21.43 6.15
CA VAL A 358 24.85 22.63 6.63
C VAL A 358 24.03 23.90 6.40
N TRP A 359 23.18 23.91 5.38
CA TRP A 359 22.33 25.05 5.04
C TRP A 359 21.11 25.21 5.97
N PHE A 360 20.79 24.21 6.80
CA PHE A 360 19.74 24.37 7.81
C PHE A 360 20.12 25.43 8.83
N ILE A 361 19.17 26.29 9.16
CA ILE A 361 19.30 27.28 10.23
C ILE A 361 19.13 26.54 11.55
N LYS A 362 20.21 26.44 12.33
CA LYS A 362 20.20 25.76 13.63
C LYS A 362 19.68 26.69 14.70
N GLU A 363 18.50 26.38 15.20
CA GLU A 363 17.89 27.02 16.34
C GLU A 363 18.26 26.28 17.62
N GLY A 364 18.21 26.98 18.75
CA GLY A 364 18.40 26.36 20.06
C GLY A 364 17.16 25.60 20.53
N ASN A 365 17.08 25.36 21.84
CA ASN A 365 15.84 24.94 22.46
C ASN A 365 14.82 26.09 22.38
N PRO A 366 13.58 25.85 21.92
CA PRO A 366 12.60 26.93 21.78
C PRO A 366 12.24 27.51 23.15
N VAL A 367 11.92 28.81 23.14
CA VAL A 367 11.50 29.54 24.35
C VAL A 367 9.98 29.48 24.43
N ILE A 368 9.47 29.00 25.57
CA ILE A 368 8.03 28.97 25.84
C ILE A 368 7.47 30.40 25.71
N PRO A 369 6.42 30.63 24.90
CA PRO A 369 5.84 31.95 24.76
C PRO A 369 5.22 32.40 26.09
N GLU A 370 5.30 33.69 26.38
CA GLU A 370 4.59 34.27 27.53
C GLU A 370 3.08 34.14 27.30
N VAL A 371 2.41 33.43 28.20
CA VAL A 371 0.96 33.19 28.15
C VAL A 371 0.34 33.66 29.47
N ASN A 372 -0.83 34.28 29.36
CA ASN A 372 -1.58 34.71 30.54
C ASN A 372 -2.36 33.50 31.08
N LEU A 373 -1.95 32.99 32.24
CA LEU A 373 -2.58 31.84 32.87
C LEU A 373 -3.66 32.27 33.87
N LEU A 374 -4.67 31.43 34.05
CA LEU A 374 -5.66 31.63 35.09
C LEU A 374 -5.08 31.19 36.45
N GLU A 375 -4.65 32.15 37.27
CA GLU A 375 -3.85 31.91 38.49
C GLU A 375 -4.67 31.61 39.77
N ASN A 376 -6.00 31.58 39.72
CA ASN A 376 -6.87 31.30 40.88
C ASN A 376 -7.80 30.11 40.66
N THR A 377 -7.22 28.91 40.75
CA THR A 377 -7.93 27.62 40.61
C THR A 377 -8.54 27.14 41.93
N ALA A 378 -8.36 27.85 43.06
CA ALA A 378 -8.79 27.40 44.39
C ALA A 378 -10.32 27.24 44.53
N SER A 379 -11.10 27.91 43.68
CA SER A 379 -12.56 27.78 43.64
C SER A 379 -13.04 26.64 42.73
N TRP A 380 -12.16 26.10 41.89
CA TRP A 380 -12.51 25.07 40.94
C TRP A 380 -12.84 23.77 41.65
N SER A 381 -13.73 22.99 41.04
CA SER A 381 -13.89 21.59 41.43
C SER A 381 -13.47 20.70 40.28
N TYR A 382 -12.72 19.66 40.60
CA TYR A 382 -12.23 18.70 39.62
C TYR A 382 -12.47 17.26 40.09
N THR A 383 -12.73 16.38 39.13
CA THR A 383 -12.94 14.94 39.35
C THR A 383 -12.25 14.14 38.26
N VAL A 384 -11.82 12.92 38.57
CA VAL A 384 -11.28 11.97 37.60
C VAL A 384 -12.13 10.69 37.57
N THR A 385 -12.34 10.15 36.37
CA THR A 385 -12.95 8.83 36.14
C THR A 385 -12.01 7.98 35.29
N PRO A 386 -11.68 6.73 35.68
CA PRO A 386 -12.08 6.08 36.92
C PRO A 386 -11.49 6.76 38.16
N ALA A 387 -12.21 6.69 39.28
CA ALA A 387 -11.72 7.21 40.55
C ALA A 387 -10.52 6.38 41.05
N ASP A 388 -9.67 7.01 41.86
CA ASP A 388 -8.55 6.33 42.51
C ASP A 388 -9.02 5.11 43.33
N GLU A 389 -8.18 4.07 43.34
CA GLU A 389 -8.41 2.91 44.20
C GLU A 389 -8.42 3.33 45.68
N ALA A 390 -9.22 2.64 46.49
CA ALA A 390 -9.38 2.97 47.90
C ALA A 390 -8.03 2.94 48.65
N GLY A 391 -7.65 4.09 49.21
CA GLY A 391 -6.40 4.27 49.96
C GLY A 391 -5.20 4.72 49.12
N TYR A 392 -5.40 4.95 47.82
CA TYR A 392 -4.45 5.61 46.94
C TYR A 392 -4.92 7.04 46.63
N ASP A 393 -3.97 7.96 46.47
CA ASP A 393 -4.24 9.34 46.06
C ASP A 393 -3.27 9.68 44.92
N SER A 394 -3.82 9.78 43.71
CA SER A 394 -3.07 10.12 42.49
C SER A 394 -2.55 11.55 42.47
N GLN A 395 -2.91 12.36 43.46
CA GLN A 395 -2.57 13.78 43.55
C GLN A 395 -3.14 14.61 42.38
N LEU A 396 -4.41 14.37 42.00
CA LEU A 396 -5.08 15.07 40.90
C LEU A 396 -5.00 16.61 40.99
N ALA A 397 -4.96 17.16 42.20
CA ALA A 397 -4.83 18.59 42.45
C ALA A 397 -3.55 19.22 41.86
N ASN A 398 -2.48 18.42 41.71
CA ASN A 398 -1.19 18.88 41.19
C ASN A 398 -1.30 19.39 39.75
N LEU A 399 -2.27 18.90 38.96
CA LEU A 399 -2.49 19.41 37.60
C LEU A 399 -2.87 20.89 37.53
N PHE A 400 -3.24 21.51 38.65
CA PHE A 400 -3.81 22.85 38.67
C PHE A 400 -3.04 23.81 39.58
N ASP A 401 -1.81 23.45 39.96
CA ASP A 401 -0.96 24.22 40.87
C ASP A 401 0.14 25.03 40.17
N ASN A 402 0.29 24.87 38.85
CA ASN A 402 1.33 25.50 38.03
C ASN A 402 2.77 25.18 38.49
N GLN A 403 3.00 23.99 39.05
CA GLN A 403 4.31 23.53 39.51
C GLN A 403 4.80 22.33 38.69
N ALA A 404 5.82 22.54 37.87
CA ALA A 404 6.36 21.48 36.99
C ALA A 404 7.05 20.30 37.72
N ASN A 405 7.18 20.37 39.06
CA ASN A 405 7.80 19.34 39.90
C ASN A 405 6.80 18.60 40.80
N THR A 406 5.50 18.86 40.64
CA THR A 406 4.42 18.06 41.20
C THR A 406 3.73 17.32 40.04
N ASP A 407 3.16 16.15 40.32
CA ASP A 407 2.58 15.31 39.26
C ASP A 407 1.25 14.71 39.72
N TRP A 408 0.31 14.60 38.80
CA TRP A 408 -0.77 13.63 38.89
C TRP A 408 -0.30 12.30 38.32
N THR A 409 -0.35 11.25 39.14
CA THR A 409 0.13 9.91 38.77
C THR A 409 -0.87 8.87 39.26
N PRO A 410 -1.78 8.38 38.40
CA PRO A 410 -2.67 7.27 38.73
C PRO A 410 -1.89 5.99 39.08
N LEU A 411 -2.50 5.15 39.92
CA LEU A 411 -1.95 3.83 40.23
C LEU A 411 -1.83 3.00 38.95
N ARG A 412 -0.66 2.39 38.72
CA ARG A 412 -0.46 1.48 37.59
C ARG A 412 -1.24 0.18 37.78
N ILE A 413 -1.92 -0.27 36.74
CA ILE A 413 -2.74 -1.50 36.78
C ILE A 413 -2.46 -2.41 35.60
N SER A 414 -3.14 -3.56 35.51
CA SER A 414 -2.92 -4.59 34.48
C SER A 414 -3.81 -4.44 33.23
N SER A 415 -4.53 -3.33 33.09
CA SER A 415 -5.38 -3.03 31.94
C SER A 415 -5.32 -1.55 31.58
N ILE A 416 -5.38 -1.24 30.29
CA ILE A 416 -5.43 0.15 29.80
C ILE A 416 -6.70 0.87 30.30
N ARG A 417 -6.56 2.14 30.68
CA ARG A 417 -7.66 3.05 31.02
C ARG A 417 -7.57 4.31 30.21
N VAL A 418 -8.72 4.94 30.01
CA VAL A 418 -8.82 6.35 29.63
C VAL A 418 -9.31 7.09 30.87
N HIS A 419 -8.53 8.06 31.33
CA HIS A 419 -8.87 8.93 32.45
C HIS A 419 -9.60 10.15 31.91
N ALA A 420 -10.85 10.34 32.31
CA ALA A 420 -11.62 11.54 32.04
C ALA A 420 -11.52 12.48 33.24
N ILE A 421 -10.85 13.62 33.07
CA ILE A 421 -10.72 14.66 34.09
C ILE A 421 -11.71 15.77 33.74
N GLU A 422 -12.65 16.04 34.64
CA GLU A 422 -13.64 17.10 34.50
C GLU A 422 -13.35 18.24 35.48
N ILE A 423 -13.38 19.47 35.00
CA ILE A 423 -13.14 20.71 35.73
C ILE A 423 -14.39 21.60 35.62
N ASP A 424 -14.86 22.16 36.74
CA ASP A 424 -15.83 23.25 36.78
C ASP A 424 -15.18 24.48 37.42
N MET A 425 -14.92 25.50 36.58
CA MET A 425 -14.31 26.77 36.97
C MET A 425 -15.25 27.67 37.79
N LYS A 426 -16.50 27.25 38.02
CA LYS A 426 -17.58 27.94 38.77
C LYS A 426 -18.16 29.19 38.13
N GLU A 427 -17.47 29.76 37.15
CA GLU A 427 -17.95 30.87 36.34
C GLU A 427 -17.58 30.68 34.87
N ASP A 428 -18.30 31.37 33.99
CA ASP A 428 -17.95 31.42 32.57
C ASP A 428 -16.75 32.36 32.38
N VAL A 429 -15.67 31.82 31.81
CA VAL A 429 -14.41 32.51 31.54
C VAL A 429 -14.13 32.52 30.04
N ASP A 430 -13.60 33.62 29.53
CA ASP A 430 -13.06 33.67 28.17
C ASP A 430 -11.66 33.03 28.16
N ILE A 431 -11.51 31.92 27.45
CA ILE A 431 -10.28 31.12 27.39
C ILE A 431 -9.72 31.08 25.96
N ARG A 432 -8.39 31.04 25.81
CA ARG A 432 -7.69 30.95 24.51
C ARG A 432 -7.08 29.59 24.24
N GLY A 433 -6.92 28.78 25.27
CA GLY A 433 -6.19 27.54 25.15
C GLY A 433 -5.71 26.98 26.49
N PHE A 434 -4.71 26.11 26.41
CA PHE A 434 -4.17 25.35 27.52
C PHE A 434 -2.64 25.29 27.48
N LYS A 435 -2.00 25.32 28.64
CA LYS A 435 -0.59 25.00 28.84
C LYS A 435 -0.54 23.66 29.56
N ILE A 436 0.12 22.68 28.95
CA ILE A 436 0.16 21.30 29.44
C ILE A 436 1.63 20.93 29.66
N VAL A 437 1.95 20.35 30.81
CA VAL A 437 3.34 19.98 31.14
C VAL A 437 3.41 18.49 31.43
N GLN A 438 4.34 17.82 30.76
CA GLN A 438 4.63 16.41 30.99
C GLN A 438 5.27 16.20 32.36
N SER A 439 5.03 15.02 32.94
CA SER A 439 5.68 14.66 34.19
C SER A 439 7.20 14.66 34.05
N SER A 440 7.89 15.27 35.01
CA SER A 440 9.36 15.26 35.09
C SER A 440 9.92 14.19 36.05
N SER A 441 9.05 13.46 36.73
CA SER A 441 9.41 12.54 37.83
C SER A 441 9.40 11.06 37.43
N LEU A 442 9.13 10.73 36.16
CA LEU A 442 8.99 9.34 35.71
C LEU A 442 10.32 8.58 35.67
N GLY A 443 11.45 9.26 35.48
CA GLY A 443 12.78 8.64 35.44
C GLY A 443 12.85 7.54 34.38
N TYR A 444 13.06 6.29 34.80
CA TYR A 444 13.11 5.11 33.91
C TYR A 444 11.75 4.69 33.33
N TYR A 445 10.65 5.28 33.80
CA TYR A 445 9.30 5.00 33.32
C TYR A 445 8.83 6.00 32.24
N SER A 446 9.74 6.59 31.46
CA SER A 446 9.42 7.60 30.44
C SER A 446 8.44 7.12 29.37
N MET A 447 8.36 5.81 29.10
CA MET A 447 7.36 5.25 28.19
C MET A 447 5.91 5.43 28.69
N LEU A 448 5.71 5.83 29.94
CA LEU A 448 4.39 6.16 30.50
C LEU A 448 3.90 7.57 30.15
N ILE A 449 4.71 8.37 29.45
CA ILE A 449 4.34 9.72 29.03
C ILE A 449 3.21 9.67 28.00
N PRO A 450 2.05 10.29 28.27
CA PRO A 450 1.02 10.42 27.25
C PRO A 450 1.50 11.39 26.16
N ASN A 451 1.32 11.03 24.90
CA ASN A 451 1.70 11.89 23.76
C ASN A 451 0.49 12.46 23.02
N MET A 452 -0.71 12.22 23.55
CA MET A 452 -1.97 12.60 22.94
C MET A 452 -3.05 12.68 24.01
N ILE A 453 -3.92 13.68 23.88
CA ILE A 453 -5.09 13.89 24.74
C ILE A 453 -6.26 14.35 23.90
N GLU A 454 -7.47 14.30 24.46
CA GLU A 454 -8.64 14.96 23.89
C GLU A 454 -9.09 16.05 24.84
N ILE A 455 -9.57 17.19 24.33
CA ILE A 455 -10.04 18.31 25.16
C ILE A 455 -11.41 18.79 24.66
N GLU A 456 -12.33 18.94 25.59
CA GLU A 456 -13.68 19.47 25.38
C GLU A 456 -13.96 20.60 26.36
N ILE A 457 -14.78 21.55 25.91
CA ILE A 457 -15.24 22.69 26.70
C ILE A 457 -16.77 22.80 26.67
N ALA A 458 -17.36 23.36 27.72
CA ALA A 458 -18.79 23.64 27.80
C ALA A 458 -19.06 24.88 28.67
N SER A 459 -20.15 25.59 28.37
CA SER A 459 -20.73 26.62 29.26
C SER A 459 -21.58 25.99 30.38
N ASP A 460 -22.09 26.81 31.30
CA ASP A 460 -23.03 26.33 32.33
C ASP A 460 -24.29 25.71 31.70
N GLY A 461 -24.55 24.43 31.98
CA GLY A 461 -25.67 23.68 31.39
C GLY A 461 -25.59 23.44 29.87
N GLY A 462 -24.52 23.86 29.20
CA GLY A 462 -24.29 23.65 27.77
C GLY A 462 -23.85 22.24 27.40
N GLU A 463 -23.91 21.93 26.09
CA GLU A 463 -23.36 20.70 25.51
C GLU A 463 -21.83 20.76 25.44
N TRP A 464 -21.20 19.59 25.58
CA TRP A 464 -19.76 19.43 25.36
C TRP A 464 -19.44 19.59 23.88
N ARG A 465 -18.35 20.30 23.59
CA ARG A 465 -17.80 20.43 22.25
C ARG A 465 -16.28 20.36 22.31
N ARG A 466 -15.67 19.83 21.26
CA ARG A 466 -14.22 19.80 21.09
C ARG A 466 -13.64 21.21 21.23
N ALA A 467 -12.54 21.31 21.97
CA ALA A 467 -11.86 22.57 22.24
C ALA A 467 -10.98 23.00 21.04
N THR A 468 -10.40 22.02 20.35
CA THR A 468 -9.51 22.16 19.20
C THR A 468 -10.19 21.69 17.91
N TYR A 469 -9.54 21.94 16.76
CA TYR A 469 -10.05 21.50 15.46
C TYR A 469 -10.10 19.97 15.33
N GLN A 470 -8.99 19.30 15.67
CA GLN A 470 -8.92 17.85 15.82
C GLN A 470 -9.44 17.42 17.19
N GLU A 471 -9.98 16.19 17.25
CA GLU A 471 -10.40 15.56 18.51
C GLU A 471 -9.19 15.16 19.36
N GLU A 472 -8.24 14.47 18.73
CA GLU A 472 -6.96 14.11 19.32
C GLU A 472 -5.95 15.26 19.17
N VAL A 473 -5.40 15.72 20.30
CA VAL A 473 -4.40 16.76 20.39
C VAL A 473 -3.05 16.13 20.73
N PRO A 474 -2.07 16.16 19.82
CA PRO A 474 -0.74 15.67 20.12
C PRO A 474 -0.06 16.60 21.14
N ILE A 475 0.61 16.02 22.12
CA ILE A 475 1.42 16.72 23.11
C ILE A 475 2.83 16.15 23.11
N GLY A 476 3.81 16.96 23.53
CA GLY A 476 5.22 16.57 23.56
C GLY A 476 5.46 15.28 24.33
N ASP A 477 6.40 14.45 23.91
CA ASP A 477 6.61 13.09 24.43
C ASP A 477 7.85 12.95 25.33
N SER A 478 8.45 14.07 25.76
CA SER A 478 9.61 14.08 26.65
C SER A 478 9.31 14.54 28.09
N GLN A 479 10.13 14.11 29.05
CA GLN A 479 9.93 14.43 30.47
C GLN A 479 10.04 15.94 30.74
N GLY A 480 9.02 16.50 31.42
CA GLY A 480 8.94 17.92 31.72
C GLY A 480 8.66 18.83 30.52
N GLU A 481 8.37 18.26 29.35
CA GLU A 481 8.06 19.03 28.14
C GLU A 481 6.76 19.83 28.31
N THR A 482 6.76 21.07 27.85
CA THR A 482 5.56 21.91 27.81
C THR A 482 4.95 21.88 26.42
N THR A 483 3.62 21.78 26.34
CA THR A 483 2.85 21.97 25.11
C THR A 483 1.87 23.13 25.31
N ILE A 484 1.79 24.03 24.33
CA ILE A 484 0.80 25.10 24.28
C ILE A 484 -0.24 24.76 23.23
N VAL A 485 -1.49 24.63 23.65
CA VAL A 485 -2.62 24.28 22.79
C VAL A 485 -3.54 25.47 22.70
N TYR A 486 -3.73 26.05 21.52
CA TYR A 486 -4.73 27.09 21.29
C TYR A 486 -6.03 26.48 20.77
N LEU A 487 -7.17 27.12 21.05
CA LEU A 487 -8.48 26.65 20.57
C LEU A 487 -8.63 26.75 19.05
N ASP A 488 -7.96 27.74 18.45
CA ASP A 488 -7.84 27.92 17.01
C ASP A 488 -6.52 28.62 16.64
N LYS A 489 -6.17 28.60 15.35
CA LYS A 489 -4.94 29.20 14.81
C LYS A 489 -4.89 30.73 14.99
N ASP A 490 -6.04 31.38 15.02
CA ASP A 490 -6.18 32.82 15.18
C ASP A 490 -6.14 33.25 16.65
N LYS A 491 -5.95 32.26 17.55
CA LYS A 491 -5.85 32.39 19.01
C LYS A 491 -7.03 33.15 19.61
N GLN A 492 -8.23 32.96 19.05
CA GLN A 492 -9.43 33.64 19.53
C GLN A 492 -9.90 33.06 20.87
N THR A 493 -10.50 33.92 21.69
CA THR A 493 -11.09 33.51 22.96
C THR A 493 -12.45 32.86 22.74
N GLN A 494 -12.75 31.83 23.51
CA GLN A 494 -14.07 31.23 23.60
C GLN A 494 -14.52 31.17 25.06
N LYS A 495 -15.81 31.39 25.29
CA LYS A 495 -16.38 31.31 26.63
C LYS A 495 -16.56 29.86 27.06
N ALA A 496 -16.04 29.49 28.22
CA ALA A 496 -16.18 28.17 28.83
C ALA A 496 -16.28 28.28 30.36
N ARG A 497 -17.00 27.35 30.99
CA ARG A 497 -17.01 27.16 32.45
C ARG A 497 -16.52 25.78 32.85
N ARG A 498 -16.85 24.77 32.03
CA ARG A 498 -16.46 23.40 32.24
C ARG A 498 -15.45 22.98 31.18
N ILE A 499 -14.44 22.25 31.61
CA ILE A 499 -13.42 21.64 30.75
C ILE A 499 -13.41 20.15 31.07
N ARG A 500 -13.28 19.34 30.04
CA ARG A 500 -13.05 17.91 30.18
C ARG A 500 -11.89 17.53 29.28
N PHE A 501 -10.96 16.76 29.80
CA PHE A 501 -9.90 16.20 28.98
C PHE A 501 -9.64 14.74 29.31
N TYR A 502 -9.14 14.04 28.31
CA TYR A 502 -8.94 12.60 28.35
C TYR A 502 -7.47 12.26 28.21
N VAL A 503 -6.97 11.41 29.11
CA VAL A 503 -5.58 10.93 29.10
C VAL A 503 -5.59 9.41 29.13
N THR A 504 -4.98 8.78 28.14
CA THR A 504 -4.93 7.33 28.02
C THR A 504 -3.66 6.77 28.66
N ASP A 505 -3.82 5.72 29.47
CA ASP A 505 -2.68 4.97 30.02
C ASP A 505 -1.79 4.44 28.87
N LYS A 506 -0.48 4.49 29.08
CA LYS A 506 0.52 3.90 28.20
C LYS A 506 0.97 2.53 28.70
N ASP A 507 1.36 1.67 27.77
CA ASP A 507 1.88 0.34 28.07
C ASP A 507 3.32 0.42 28.60
N TYR A 508 3.57 -0.30 29.69
CA TYR A 508 4.89 -0.61 30.24
C TYR A 508 5.07 -2.13 30.28
N TYR A 509 5.79 -2.66 29.29
CA TYR A 509 6.11 -4.08 29.14
C TYR A 509 4.88 -5.03 29.17
N SER A 510 3.80 -4.64 28.49
CA SER A 510 2.62 -5.46 28.16
C SER A 510 1.87 -6.06 29.35
N SER A 511 2.13 -5.57 30.56
CA SER A 511 1.56 -6.11 31.80
C SER A 511 1.31 -5.04 32.88
N SER A 512 1.79 -3.82 32.67
CA SER A 512 1.54 -2.67 33.54
C SER A 512 1.20 -1.45 32.69
N TYR A 513 0.14 -0.75 33.04
CA TYR A 513 -0.36 0.42 32.33
C TYR A 513 -0.46 1.59 33.29
N GLY A 514 -0.08 2.78 32.83
CA GLY A 514 -0.16 4.00 33.63
C GLY A 514 0.10 5.25 32.80
N THR A 515 -0.03 6.40 33.45
CA THR A 515 0.26 7.70 32.87
C THR A 515 0.69 8.67 33.96
N ALA A 516 1.24 9.82 33.58
CA ALA A 516 1.45 10.94 34.48
C ALA A 516 1.48 12.26 33.70
N LEU A 517 1.00 13.33 34.33
CA LEU A 517 1.11 14.71 33.84
C LEU A 517 1.46 15.61 35.03
N ALA A 518 2.25 16.65 34.78
CA ALA A 518 2.61 17.61 35.80
C ALA A 518 1.54 18.70 35.94
N ASP A 519 1.12 19.29 34.81
CA ASP A 519 0.33 20.51 34.83
C ASP A 519 -0.66 20.60 33.66
N PHE A 520 -1.82 21.21 33.92
CA PHE A 520 -2.87 21.55 32.95
C PHE A 520 -3.47 22.92 33.34
N MET A 521 -2.93 23.97 32.74
CA MET A 521 -3.33 25.35 33.02
C MET A 521 -4.17 25.93 31.89
N VAL A 522 -5.16 26.74 32.25
CA VAL A 522 -6.01 27.47 31.28
C VAL A 522 -5.36 28.80 30.91
N ILE A 523 -5.32 29.11 29.62
CA ILE A 523 -4.81 30.36 29.05
C ILE A 523 -5.97 31.32 28.79
N GLN A 524 -5.83 32.60 29.16
CA GLN A 524 -6.82 33.67 29.02
C GLN A 524 -6.46 34.74 27.97
#